data_AF-A0A0C3EXQ5-F1
#
_entry.id   AF-A0A0C3EXQ5-F1
#
_cell.length_a   1.000
_cell.length_b   1.000
_cell.length_c   1.000
_cell.angle_alpha   90.00
_cell.angle_beta   90.00
_cell.angle_gamma   90.00
#
_symmetry.space_group_name_H-M   'P 1'
#
loop_
_entity.id
_entity.type
_entity.pdbx_description
1 polymer ?
#
loop_
_entity_poly.entity_id
_entity_poly.type
_entity_poly.pdbx_seq_one_letter_code
_entity_poly.pdbx_strand_id
1 'polypeptide(L)' 'AIDFLEKCLTFSPKRRIEVGEALQHPYLAPYHDPQDEPTAEPIDPSFFDFDNGEQSGKEALK' A
#
# COMPACT_ATOMS: atom_id res chain seq x y z
N ALA A 1 -10.30 14.94 -12.02
CA ALA A 1 -10.79 14.18 -10.86
C ALA A 1 -11.49 12.88 -11.27
N ILE A 2 -12.51 12.93 -12.15
CA ILE A 2 -13.29 11.75 -12.55
C ILE A 2 -12.41 10.63 -13.14
N ASP A 3 -11.52 10.97 -14.09
CA ASP A 3 -10.57 10.01 -14.70
C ASP A 3 -9.68 9.29 -13.66
N PHE A 4 -9.26 10.00 -12.60
CA PHE A 4 -8.47 9.41 -11.52
C PHE A 4 -9.28 8.35 -10.74
N LEU A 5 -10.52 8.71 -10.37
CA LEU A 5 -11.42 7.82 -9.65
C LEU A 5 -11.79 6.58 -10.47
N GLU A 6 -12.02 6.72 -11.78
CA GLU A 6 -12.30 5.59 -12.67
C GLU A 6 -11.14 4.57 -12.67
N LYS A 7 -9.89 5.05 -12.72
CA LYS A 7 -8.69 4.20 -12.66
C LYS A 7 -8.49 3.53 -11.30
N CYS A 8 -8.79 4.22 -10.19
CA CYS A 8 -8.72 3.64 -8.85
C CYS A 8 -9.84 2.64 -8.57
N LEU A 9 -11.06 2.91 -9.03
CA LEU A 9 -12.27 2.11 -8.76
C LEU A 9 -12.50 1.03 -9.82
N THR A 10 -11.42 0.45 -10.34
CA THR A 10 -11.50 -0.64 -11.31
C THR A 10 -11.84 -1.98 -10.65
N PHE A 11 -12.79 -2.72 -11.24
CA PHE A 11 -13.27 -4.01 -10.72
C PHE A 11 -12.16 -5.06 -10.61
N SER A 12 -11.33 -5.19 -11.65
CA SER A 12 -10.22 -6.13 -11.63
C SER A 12 -9.02 -5.48 -10.92
N PRO A 13 -8.50 -6.09 -9.84
CA PRO A 13 -7.34 -5.53 -9.14
C PRO A 13 -6.10 -5.47 -10.04
N LYS A 14 -5.97 -6.39 -11.00
CA LYS A 14 -4.88 -6.40 -11.99
C LYS A 14 -4.91 -5.24 -12.98
N ARG A 15 -6.06 -4.56 -13.11
CA ARG A 15 -6.24 -3.40 -14.00
C ARG A 15 -6.35 -2.09 -13.22
N ARG A 16 -6.31 -2.15 -11.88
CA ARG A 16 -6.30 -0.96 -11.03
C ARG A 16 -4.94 -0.30 -11.17
N ILE A 17 -4.95 1.02 -11.31
CA ILE A 17 -3.73 1.84 -11.38
C ILE A 17 -2.82 1.56 -10.17
N GLU A 18 -1.50 1.49 -10.40
CA GLU A 18 -0.53 1.35 -9.33
C GLU A 18 -0.32 2.67 -8.58
N VAL A 19 0.19 2.62 -7.34
CA VAL A 19 0.36 3.82 -6.50
C VAL A 19 1.31 4.83 -7.16
N GLY A 20 2.43 4.39 -7.74
CA GLY A 20 3.38 5.28 -8.41
C GLY A 20 2.76 6.00 -9.62
N GLU A 21 1.97 5.30 -10.42
CA GLU A 21 1.25 5.90 -11.56
C GLU A 21 0.13 6.85 -11.09
N ALA A 22 -0.51 6.53 -9.97
CA ALA A 22 -1.54 7.35 -9.37
C ALA A 22 -0.98 8.70 -8.89
N LEU A 23 0.19 8.71 -8.26
CA LEU A 23 0.86 9.93 -7.79
C LEU A 23 1.24 10.87 -8.96
N GLN A 24 1.64 10.31 -10.10
CA GLN A 24 1.95 11.07 -11.33
C GLN A 24 0.71 11.58 -12.09
N HIS A 25 -0.50 11.28 -11.61
CA HIS A 25 -1.72 11.61 -12.33
C HIS A 25 -1.94 13.14 -12.42
N PRO A 26 -2.43 13.71 -13.55
CA PRO A 26 -2.64 15.16 -13.71
C PRO A 26 -3.53 15.80 -12.64
N TYR A 27 -4.35 15.00 -11.97
CA TYR A 27 -5.19 15.47 -10.87
C TYR A 27 -4.37 15.81 -9.61
N LEU A 28 -3.26 15.11 -9.37
CA LEU A 28 -2.35 15.30 -8.24
C LEU A 28 -1.13 16.14 -8.60
N ALA A 29 -0.98 16.56 -9.87
CA ALA A 29 0.17 17.34 -10.36
C ALA A 29 0.58 18.56 -9.49
N PRO A 30 -0.34 19.32 -8.88
CA PRO A 30 0.06 20.42 -7.99
C PRO A 30 0.75 19.99 -6.69
N TYR A 31 0.62 18.73 -6.30
CA TYR A 31 1.13 18.17 -5.04
C TYR A 31 2.21 17.10 -5.26
N HIS A 32 2.33 16.57 -6.48
CA HIS A 32 3.27 15.51 -6.80
C HIS A 32 4.72 16.01 -6.69
N ASP A 33 5.51 15.37 -5.85
CA ASP A 33 6.95 15.61 -5.71
C ASP A 33 7.68 14.26 -5.56
N PRO A 34 8.37 13.78 -6.61
CA PRO A 34 9.11 12.52 -6.56
C PRO A 34 10.19 12.47 -5.47
N GLN A 35 10.66 13.61 -4.96
CA GLN A 35 11.67 13.65 -3.90
C GLN A 35 11.07 13.57 -2.49
N ASP A 36 9.77 13.83 -2.34
CA ASP A 36 9.02 13.74 -1.08
C ASP A 36 8.04 12.54 -1.07
N GLU A 37 8.23 11.59 -2.00
CA GLU A 37 7.44 10.37 -2.16
C GLU A 37 8.34 9.12 -1.97
N PRO A 38 8.70 8.77 -0.72
CA PRO A 38 9.64 7.67 -0.47
C PRO A 38 9.03 6.30 -0.77
N THR A 39 9.86 5.38 -1.27
CA THR A 39 9.55 3.96 -1.34
C THR A 39 10.10 3.22 -0.11
N ALA A 40 9.64 2.00 0.10
CA ALA A 40 10.14 1.14 1.18
C ALA A 40 10.51 -0.24 0.62
N GLU A 41 11.54 -0.84 1.21
CA GLU A 41 11.88 -2.24 0.96
C GLU A 41 10.78 -3.15 1.52
N PRO A 42 10.57 -4.35 0.93
CA PRO A 42 9.64 -5.33 1.46
C PRO A 42 9.97 -5.67 2.92
N ILE A 43 8.92 -5.70 3.76
CA ILE A 43 9.06 -6.09 5.16
C ILE A 43 9.25 -7.61 5.22
N ASP A 44 10.16 -8.07 6.10
CA ASP A 44 10.33 -9.49 6.38
C ASP A 44 9.01 -10.09 6.89
N PRO A 45 8.48 -11.18 6.29
CA PRO A 45 7.23 -11.78 6.73
C PRO A 45 7.19 -12.15 8.22
N SER A 46 8.34 -12.47 8.84
CA SER A 46 8.46 -12.79 10.27
C SER A 46 8.10 -11.62 11.18
N PHE A 47 8.13 -10.40 10.67
CA PHE A 47 7.64 -9.22 11.40
C PHE A 47 6.18 -9.39 11.86
N PHE A 48 5.38 -10.14 11.09
CA PHE A 48 3.96 -10.40 11.38
C PHE A 48 3.71 -11.79 11.99
N ASP A 49 4.71 -12.46 12.56
CA ASP A 49 4.54 -13.79 13.16
C ASP A 49 3.54 -13.79 14.33
N PHE A 50 3.34 -12.67 15.01
CA PHE A 50 2.33 -12.55 16.07
C PHE A 50 0.89 -12.59 15.55
N ASP A 51 0.66 -12.21 14.29
CA ASP A 51 -0.64 -12.29 13.61
C ASP A 51 -0.84 -13.65 12.92
N ASN A 52 0.25 -14.27 12.46
CA ASN A 52 0.23 -15.47 11.61
C ASN A 52 0.56 -16.79 12.35
N GLY A 53 1.07 -16.73 13.58
CA GLY A 53 1.45 -17.89 14.40
C GLY A 53 0.39 -18.27 15.43
N GLU A 54 0.23 -19.58 15.67
CA GLU A 54 -0.70 -20.13 16.67
C GLU A 54 -0.54 -19.45 18.03
N GLN A 55 -1.67 -19.16 18.68
CA GLN A 55 -1.73 -18.53 20.01
C GLN A 55 -0.62 -19.09 20.91
N SER A 56 0.40 -18.28 21.19
CA SER A 56 1.30 -18.62 22.28
C SER A 56 0.41 -18.74 23.52
N GLY A 57 0.41 -19.93 24.12
CA GLY A 57 -0.29 -20.17 25.37
C GLY A 57 0.10 -19.07 26.36
N LYS A 58 -0.86 -18.62 27.17
CA LYS A 58 -0.79 -17.49 28.11
C LYS A 58 0.43 -17.45 29.07
N GLU A 59 1.32 -18.43 28.99
CA GLU A 59 2.58 -18.55 29.72
C GLU A 59 3.71 -17.64 29.18
N ALA A 60 3.67 -17.22 27.91
CA ALA A 60 4.68 -16.29 27.35
C ALA A 60 4.42 -14.80 27.68
N LEU A 61 3.26 -14.49 28.28
CA LEU A 61 2.82 -13.14 28.66
C LEU A 61 3.01 -12.86 30.18
N LYS A 62 3.79 -13.69 30.88
CA LYS A 62 4.08 -13.52 32.31
C LYS A 62 5.44 -12.88 32.55
#